data_AF-A0A3N4KYV3-F1
#
_entry.id   AF-A0A3N4KYV3-F1
#
_cell.length_a   1.000
_cell.length_b   1.000
_cell.length_c   1.000
_cell.angle_alpha   90.00
_cell.angle_beta   90.00
_cell.angle_gamma   90.00
#
_symmetry.space_group_name_H-M   'P 1'
#
loop_
_entity.id
_entity.type
_entity.pdbx_description
1 polymer ?
#
loop_
_entity_poly.entity_id
_entity_poly.type
_entity_poly.pdbx_seq_one_letter_code
_entity_poly.pdbx_strand_id
1 'polypeptide(L)'
;MKFTLFATTLLTATLASASLDKRYVVAAPGPTQGAAVESCNRWDYIASGMTCYDIFTKYGITLAQLTSYNPFLTADCTNMWANYWVRYFHLLRASNN
;
A
#
# COMPACT_ATOMS: atom_id res chain seq x y z
N MET A 1 -28.68 -61.42 -4.90
CA MET A 1 -27.95 -60.18 -5.23
C MET A 1 -28.77 -59.00 -4.72
N LYS A 2 -28.22 -58.07 -3.92
CA LYS A 2 -27.42 -56.91 -4.34
C LYS A 2 -28.11 -56.05 -5.42
N PHE A 3 -28.74 -54.96 -4.98
CA PHE A 3 -28.76 -53.68 -5.71
C PHE A 3 -28.30 -52.59 -4.74
N THR A 4 -27.51 -51.64 -5.22
CA THR A 4 -26.76 -50.68 -4.40
C THR A 4 -27.51 -49.36 -4.22
N LEU A 5 -27.50 -48.83 -3.00
CA LEU A 5 -27.93 -47.47 -2.71
C LEU A 5 -26.98 -46.47 -3.38
N PHE A 6 -27.49 -45.60 -4.23
CA PHE A 6 -26.76 -44.46 -4.75
C PHE A 6 -26.72 -43.35 -3.70
N ALA A 7 -25.64 -43.27 -2.93
CA ALA A 7 -25.39 -42.17 -2.02
C ALA A 7 -25.04 -40.91 -2.82
N THR A 8 -25.93 -39.92 -2.86
CA THR A 8 -25.68 -38.63 -3.54
C THR A 8 -24.77 -37.76 -2.68
N THR A 9 -23.49 -37.70 -3.06
CA THR A 9 -22.49 -36.86 -2.39
C THR A 9 -22.84 -35.38 -2.54
N LEU A 10 -23.28 -34.74 -1.46
CA LEU A 10 -23.55 -33.29 -1.43
C LEU A 10 -22.22 -32.52 -1.46
N LEU A 11 -21.82 -32.05 -2.64
CA LEU A 11 -20.62 -31.24 -2.81
C LEU A 11 -20.88 -29.79 -2.35
N THR A 12 -20.74 -29.55 -1.05
CA THR A 12 -20.89 -28.21 -0.46
C THR A 12 -19.73 -27.31 -0.88
N ALA A 13 -19.94 -26.52 -1.94
CA ALA A 13 -18.99 -25.52 -2.41
C ALA A 13 -18.86 -24.38 -1.39
N THR A 14 -17.77 -24.38 -0.61
CA THR A 14 -17.43 -23.30 0.31
C THR A 14 -17.01 -22.07 -0.48
N LEU A 15 -17.92 -21.11 -0.65
CA LEU A 15 -17.60 -19.77 -1.16
C LEU A 15 -16.70 -19.07 -0.13
N ALA A 16 -15.39 -19.04 -0.41
CA ALA A 16 -14.44 -18.28 0.38
C ALA A 16 -14.74 -16.78 0.20
N SER A 17 -15.27 -16.14 1.24
CA SER A 17 -15.50 -14.70 1.28
C SER A 17 -14.19 -13.94 1.22
N ALA A 18 -13.75 -13.59 0.00
CA ALA A 18 -12.61 -12.70 -0.22
C ALA A 18 -12.91 -11.34 0.42
N SER A 19 -12.30 -11.07 1.57
CA SER A 19 -12.56 -9.88 2.37
C SER A 19 -12.14 -8.61 1.62
N LEU A 20 -12.99 -7.59 1.64
CA LEU A 20 -12.68 -6.28 1.09
C LEU A 20 -11.79 -5.45 2.04
N ASP A 21 -10.77 -6.07 2.66
CA ASP A 21 -9.55 -5.35 3.08
C ASP A 21 -8.50 -5.36 1.95
N LYS A 22 -8.96 -5.50 0.70
CA LYS A 22 -8.19 -5.01 -0.46
C LYS A 22 -8.20 -3.48 -0.46
N ARG A 23 -7.45 -2.92 0.50
CA ARG A 23 -7.03 -1.53 0.53
C ARG A 23 -6.59 -1.14 -0.87
N TYR A 24 -7.03 0.02 -1.35
CA TYR A 24 -6.84 0.47 -2.71
C TYR A 24 -5.35 0.75 -3.00
N VAL A 25 -4.60 -0.31 -3.33
CA VAL A 25 -3.19 -0.24 -3.68
C VAL A 25 -3.06 0.41 -5.05
N VAL A 26 -2.89 1.73 -5.04
CA VAL A 26 -2.48 2.49 -6.23
C VAL A 26 -1.06 2.05 -6.59
N ALA A 27 -0.87 1.53 -7.80
CA ALA A 27 0.46 1.29 -8.36
C ALA A 27 1.20 2.61 -8.57
N ALA A 28 2.54 2.61 -8.45
CA ALA A 28 3.32 3.79 -8.76
C ALA A 28 3.18 4.15 -10.26
N PRO A 29 2.99 5.44 -10.64
CA PRO A 29 2.94 5.83 -12.05
C PRO A 29 4.28 5.71 -12.81
N GLY A 30 5.34 5.25 -12.14
CA GLY A 30 6.69 5.10 -12.68
C GLY A 30 7.61 4.40 -11.67
N PRO A 31 8.94 4.51 -11.82
CA PRO A 31 9.89 3.78 -10.98
C PRO A 31 9.84 4.25 -9.51
N THR A 32 10.05 3.30 -8.60
CA THR A 32 10.17 3.54 -7.15
C THR A 32 11.55 3.08 -6.69
N GLN A 33 12.12 3.75 -5.69
CA GLN A 33 13.47 3.45 -5.19
C GLN A 33 13.55 2.09 -4.48
N GLY A 34 12.41 1.55 -4.03
CA GLY A 34 12.28 0.20 -3.50
C GLY A 34 10.82 -0.15 -3.22
N ALA A 35 10.58 -1.35 -2.69
CA ALA A 35 9.24 -1.74 -2.25
C ALA A 35 8.74 -0.82 -1.13
N ALA A 36 7.50 -0.36 -1.24
CA ALA A 36 6.83 0.52 -0.28
C ALA A 36 5.56 -0.17 0.25
N VAL A 37 5.28 -0.06 1.55
CA VAL A 37 4.33 -0.94 2.27
C VAL A 37 2.88 -0.88 1.74
N GLU A 38 2.12 -1.97 1.82
CA GLU A 38 0.80 -2.06 1.19
C GLU A 38 -0.33 -1.48 2.07
N SER A 39 -1.06 -0.51 1.51
CA SER A 39 -2.32 0.09 2.03
C SER A 39 -2.84 1.14 1.04
N CYS A 40 -3.97 1.81 1.31
CA CYS A 40 -4.59 2.84 0.45
C CYS A 40 -3.70 4.10 0.31
N ASN A 41 -2.72 4.09 -0.59
CA ASN A 41 -1.68 5.13 -0.64
C ASN A 41 -1.74 6.00 -1.89
N ARG A 42 -1.00 7.11 -1.82
CA ARG A 42 -0.74 8.03 -2.92
C ARG A 42 0.75 8.05 -3.24
N TRP A 43 1.09 8.62 -4.39
CA TRP A 43 2.45 8.74 -4.90
C TRP A 43 2.74 10.18 -5.29
N ASP A 44 3.94 10.66 -4.96
CA ASP A 44 4.46 11.97 -5.38
C ASP A 44 5.75 11.76 -6.20
N TYR A 45 6.00 12.65 -7.16
CA TYR A 45 7.20 12.57 -8.00
C TYR A 45 8.31 13.44 -7.39
N ILE A 46 9.44 12.82 -7.08
CA ILE A 46 10.60 13.53 -6.53
C ILE A 46 11.30 14.27 -7.66
N ALA A 47 11.08 15.58 -7.78
CA ALA A 47 11.86 16.41 -8.69
C ALA A 47 13.32 16.57 -8.22
N SER A 48 14.22 16.93 -9.14
CA SER A 48 15.62 17.21 -8.78
C SER A 48 15.70 18.35 -7.76
N GLY A 49 16.46 18.15 -6.68
CA GLY A 49 16.58 19.10 -5.57
C GLY A 49 15.51 18.98 -4.47
N MET A 50 14.49 18.13 -4.62
CA MET A 50 13.53 17.86 -3.53
C MET A 50 14.15 16.99 -2.43
N THR A 51 13.76 17.26 -1.19
CA THR A 51 14.20 16.58 0.02
C THR A 51 13.04 15.87 0.73
N CYS A 52 13.34 15.00 1.70
CA CYS A 52 12.31 14.42 2.57
C CYS A 52 11.49 15.50 3.31
N TYR A 53 12.10 16.63 3.66
CA TYR A 53 11.43 17.75 4.33
C TYR A 53 10.30 18.33 3.47
N ASP A 54 10.56 18.53 2.17
CA ASP A 54 9.55 19.00 1.23
C ASP A 54 8.37 18.02 1.14
N ILE A 55 8.64 16.71 1.07
CA ILE A 55 7.60 15.68 1.01
C ILE A 55 6.77 15.64 2.31
N PHE A 56 7.42 15.55 3.49
CA PHE A 56 6.66 15.36 4.73
C PHE A 56 5.89 16.63 5.15
N THR A 57 6.43 17.83 4.89
CA THR A 57 5.72 19.09 5.13
C THR A 57 4.57 19.32 4.16
N LYS A 58 4.77 19.08 2.84
CA LYS A 58 3.73 19.18 1.79
C LYS A 58 2.49 18.33 2.09
N TYR A 59 2.66 17.18 2.76
CA TYR A 59 1.57 16.26 3.07
C TYR A 59 1.12 16.23 4.53
N GLY A 60 1.75 17.00 5.42
CA GLY A 60 1.39 17.08 6.84
C GLY A 60 1.66 15.79 7.61
N ILE A 61 2.70 15.05 7.23
CA ILE A 61 3.12 13.80 7.88
C ILE A 61 4.48 13.98 8.58
N THR A 62 4.86 13.05 9.45
CA THR A 62 6.19 13.03 10.07
C THR A 62 7.19 12.28 9.19
N LEU A 63 8.50 12.53 9.41
CA LEU A 63 9.56 11.75 8.79
C LEU A 63 9.45 10.25 9.13
N ALA A 64 9.08 9.91 10.37
CA ALA A 64 8.87 8.53 10.79
C ALA A 64 7.69 7.85 10.08
N GLN A 65 6.62 8.60 9.77
CA GLN A 65 5.55 8.10 8.90
C GLN A 65 6.08 7.86 7.48
N LEU A 66 6.79 8.83 6.91
CA LEU A 66 7.34 8.73 5.54
C LEU A 66 8.32 7.55 5.37
N THR A 67 9.20 7.29 6.33
CA THR A 67 10.08 6.11 6.32
C THR A 67 9.34 4.80 6.61
N SER A 68 8.30 4.80 7.47
CA SER A 68 7.44 3.61 7.64
C SER A 68 6.70 3.22 6.36
N TYR A 69 6.38 4.19 5.50
CA TYR A 69 5.74 3.95 4.20
C TYR A 69 6.75 3.50 3.13
N ASN A 70 7.99 3.95 3.25
CA ASN A 70 9.09 3.71 2.30
C ASN A 70 10.31 3.15 3.05
N PRO A 71 10.36 1.84 3.39
CA PRO A 71 11.42 1.27 4.24
C PRO A 71 12.84 1.34 3.66
N PHE A 72 12.99 1.78 2.40
CA PHE A 72 14.25 2.10 1.75
C PHE A 72 14.81 3.48 2.16
N LEU A 73 14.00 4.38 2.71
CA LEU A 73 14.45 5.69 3.22
C LEU A 73 15.00 5.55 4.64
N THR A 74 16.18 6.14 4.87
CA THR A 74 16.83 6.14 6.18
C THR A 74 16.24 7.21 7.11
N ALA A 75 16.49 7.10 8.42
CA ALA A 75 15.93 8.01 9.44
C ALA A 75 16.48 9.45 9.37
N ASP A 76 17.63 9.66 8.73
CA ASP A 76 18.21 10.94 8.33
C ASP A 76 17.76 11.40 6.93
N CYS A 77 17.19 10.49 6.13
CA CYS A 77 16.73 10.65 4.75
C CYS A 77 17.70 11.43 3.84
N THR A 78 18.99 11.12 3.95
CA THR A 78 20.03 11.56 3.01
C THR A 78 20.02 10.77 1.71
N ASN A 79 19.26 9.68 1.63
CA ASN A 79 19.37 8.67 0.58
C ASN A 79 18.22 8.68 -0.46
N MET A 80 17.32 9.66 -0.45
CA MET A 80 16.17 9.74 -1.36
C MET A 80 16.59 10.06 -2.81
N TRP A 81 16.04 9.36 -3.80
CA TRP A 81 16.44 9.52 -5.22
C TRP A 81 15.51 10.44 -6.04
N ALA A 82 16.10 11.42 -6.73
CA ALA A 82 15.39 12.25 -7.71
C ALA A 82 14.96 11.45 -8.95
N ASN A 83 13.82 11.84 -9.53
CA ASN A 83 13.11 11.21 -10.66
C ASN A 83 12.42 9.87 -10.34
N TYR A 84 12.25 9.55 -9.06
CA TYR A 84 11.49 8.40 -8.57
C TYR A 84 10.17 8.83 -7.91
N TRP A 85 9.25 7.88 -7.77
CA TRP A 85 7.99 8.06 -7.04
C TRP A 85 8.12 7.62 -5.59
N VAL A 86 7.69 8.48 -4.66
CA VAL A 86 7.66 8.20 -3.20
C VAL A 86 6.23 7.97 -2.72
N ARG A 87 6.04 6.98 -1.84
CA ARG A 87 4.74 6.68 -1.26
C ARG A 87 4.43 7.69 -0.14
N TYR A 88 3.22 8.25 -0.15
CA TYR A 88 2.70 8.97 1.02
C TYR A 88 1.26 8.54 1.31
N PHE A 89 0.95 8.40 2.60
CA PHE A 89 -0.43 8.37 3.07
C PHE A 89 -0.83 9.80 3.42
N HIS A 90 -1.52 10.49 2.51
CA HIS A 90 -2.31 11.64 2.97
C HIS A 90 -3.42 11.06 3.82
N LEU A 91 -3.33 11.29 5.13
CA LEU A 91 -4.47 11.23 6.03
C LEU A 91 -5.52 12.17 5.41
N LEU A 92 -6.49 11.60 4.69
CA LEU A 92 -7.76 12.27 4.46
C LEU A 92 -8.21 12.70 5.85
N ARG A 93 -8.16 14.02 6.10
CA ARG A 93 -8.44 14.68 7.38
C ARG A 93 -9.50 13.86 8.09
N ALA A 94 -9.11 13.16 9.16
CA ALA A 94 -9.88 12.05 9.71
C ALA A 94 -11.34 12.46 9.78
N SER A 95 -12.21 11.69 9.12
CA SER A 95 -13.60 12.07 8.93
C SER A 95 -14.33 11.94 10.25
N ASN A 96 -14.19 12.97 11.08
CA ASN A 96 -14.82 13.14 12.38
C ASN A 96 -16.33 13.29 12.17
N ASN A 97 -16.98 12.14 12.01
CA ASN A 97 -18.39 11.90 12.24
C ASN A 97 -18.49 11.10 13.54
#